data_AF-A0A9X3H5C7-F1
#
_entry.id   AF-A0A9X3H5C7-F1
#
_cell.length_a   1.000
_cell.length_b   1.000
_cell.length_c   1.000
_cell.angle_alpha   90.00
_cell.angle_beta   90.00
_cell.angle_gamma   90.00
#
_symmetry.space_group_name_H-M   'P 1'
#
loop_
_entity.id
_entity.type
_entity.pdbx_description
1 polymer ?
#
loop_
_entity_poly.entity_id
_entity_poly.type
_entity_poly.pdbx_seq_one_letter_code
_entity_poly.pdbx_strand_id
1 'polypeptide(L)' 'MDQLEDYLEENKHLPDFPSAVEVEKDGLALGETERLLTIKVEELTLYILELKKEIDTLREEIKD' A
#
# COMPACT_ATOMS: atom_id res chain seq x y z
N MET A 1 -4.44 5.25 9.28
CA MET A 1 -4.48 3.85 8.80
C MET A 1 -5.91 3.40 8.60
N ASP A 2 -6.79 3.74 9.54
CA ASP A 2 -8.21 3.34 9.58
C ASP A 2 -8.96 3.57 8.25
N GLN A 3 -8.78 4.73 7.61
CA GLN A 3 -9.47 5.04 6.35
C GLN A 3 -9.08 4.14 5.15
N LEU A 4 -7.83 3.67 5.10
CA LEU A 4 -7.38 2.80 4.01
C LEU A 4 -7.82 1.35 4.26
N GLU A 5 -7.82 0.94 5.52
CA GLU A 5 -8.30 -0.38 5.93
C GLU A 5 -9.80 -0.52 5.62
N ASP A 6 -10.61 0.46 6.01
CA ASP A 6 -12.04 0.51 5.68
C ASP A 6 -12.28 0.44 4.17
N TYR A 7 -11.50 1.20 3.38
CA TYR A 7 -11.59 1.18 1.92
C TYR A 7 -11.29 -0.21 1.36
N LEU A 8 -10.23 -0.86 1.84
CA LEU A 8 -9.83 -2.20 1.38
C LEU A 8 -10.86 -3.26 1.77
N GLU A 9 -11.48 -3.15 2.95
CA GLU A 9 -12.55 -4.04 3.37
C GLU A 9 -13.77 -3.93 2.46
N GLU A 10 -14.16 -2.72 2.07
CA GLU A 10 -15.32 -2.49 1.21
C GLU A 10 -15.04 -2.82 -0.27
N ASN A 11 -13.90 -2.36 -0.80
CA ASN A 11 -13.63 -2.35 -2.24
C ASN A 11 -12.76 -3.52 -2.71
N LYS A 12 -12.03 -4.19 -1.82
CA LYS A 12 -11.13 -5.34 -2.12
C LYS A 12 -9.99 -5.05 -3.10
N HIS A 13 -9.76 -3.79 -3.44
CA HIS A 13 -8.61 -3.32 -4.20
C HIS A 13 -8.11 -2.00 -3.61
N LEU A 14 -6.87 -1.61 -3.95
CA LEU A 14 -6.33 -0.32 -3.52
C LEU A 14 -7.07 0.83 -4.22
N PRO A 15 -7.15 2.01 -3.58
CA PRO A 15 -7.50 3.23 -4.27
C PRO A 15 -6.63 3.40 -5.52
N ASP A 16 -7.21 3.98 -6.56
CA ASP A 16 -6.58 4.25 -7.86
C ASP A 16 -6.25 3.01 -8.71
N PHE A 17 -6.37 1.79 -8.18
CA PHE A 17 -6.30 0.56 -8.97
C PHE A 17 -7.69 0.12 -9.42
N PRO A 18 -7.84 -0.38 -10.66
CA PRO A 18 -9.08 -0.96 -11.11
C PRO A 18 -9.37 -2.24 -10.32
N SER A 19 -10.65 -2.49 -10.06
CA SER A 19 -11.13 -3.76 -9.51
C SER A 19 -10.90 -4.90 -10.50
N ALA A 20 -10.88 -6.14 -10.00
CA ALA A 20 -10.76 -7.32 -10.86
C ALA A 20 -11.87 -7.39 -11.92
N VAL A 21 -13.09 -6.95 -11.58
CA VAL A 21 -14.24 -6.92 -12.49
C VAL A 21 -14.03 -5.89 -13.62
N GLU A 22 -13.49 -4.72 -13.31
CA GLU A 22 -13.16 -3.70 -14.31
C GLU A 22 -12.03 -4.18 -15.23
N VAL A 23 -11.02 -4.86 -14.70
CA VAL A 23 -9.93 -5.44 -15.50
C VAL A 23 -10.45 -6.54 -16.43
N GLU A 24 -11.37 -7.39 -15.98
CA GLU A 24 -11.97 -8.43 -16.82
C GLU A 24 -12.79 -7.83 -17.96
N LYS A 25 -13.54 -6.75 -17.69
CA LYS A 25 -14.45 -6.13 -18.65
C LYS A 25 -13.75 -5.20 -19.64
N ASP A 26 -12.88 -4.32 -19.14
CA ASP A 26 -12.33 -3.18 -19.89
C ASP A 26 -10.82 -3.35 -20.19
N GLY A 27 -10.21 -4.43 -19.69
CA GLY A 27 -8.79 -4.71 -19.81
C GLY A 27 -7.94 -3.88 -18.83
N LEU A 28 -6.61 -4.04 -18.92
CA LEU A 28 -5.66 -3.34 -18.04
C LEU A 28 -4.83 -2.34 -18.84
N ALA A 29 -4.83 -1.08 -18.41
CA ALA A 29 -3.91 -0.07 -18.94
C ALA A 29 -2.50 -0.30 -18.37
N LEU A 30 -1.69 -1.12 -19.05
CA LEU A 30 -0.39 -1.59 -18.53
C LEU A 30 0.55 -0.45 -18.10
N GLY A 31 0.72 0.58 -18.92
CA GLY A 31 1.62 1.70 -18.60
C GLY A 31 1.14 2.55 -17.41
N GLU A 32 -0.17 2.71 -17.26
CA GLU A 32 -0.78 3.39 -16.11
C GLU A 32 -0.59 2.55 -14.84
N THR A 33 -0.86 1.25 -14.94
CA THR A 33 -0.74 0.31 -13.83
C THR A 33 0.69 0.20 -13.34
N GLU A 34 1.67 0.15 -14.24
CA GLU A 34 3.09 0.11 -13.89
C GLU A 34 3.55 1.39 -13.19
N ARG A 35 3.05 2.56 -13.63
CA ARG A 35 3.32 3.84 -12.94
C ARG A 35 2.74 3.83 -11.53
N LEU A 36 1.50 3.38 -11.37
CA LEU A 36 0.85 3.27 -10.05
C LEU A 36 1.60 2.28 -9.14
N LEU A 37 2.02 1.13 -9.66
CA LEU A 37 2.82 0.16 -8.92
C LEU A 37 4.14 0.78 -8.44
N THR A 38 4.83 1.54 -9.28
CA THR A 38 6.07 2.24 -8.91
C THR A 38 5.83 3.20 -7.74
N ILE A 39 4.77 4.00 -7.80
CA ILE A 39 4.38 4.91 -6.70
C ILE A 39 4.10 4.13 -5.42
N LYS A 40 3.35 3.02 -5.50
CA LYS A 40 3.06 2.19 -4.32
C LYS A 40 4.30 1.51 -3.74
N VAL A 41 5.27 1.13 -4.56
CA VAL A 41 6.56 0.61 -4.08
C VAL A 41 7.34 1.69 -3.32
N GLU A 42 7.33 2.93 -3.79
CA GLU A 42 7.95 4.05 -3.06
C GLU A 42 7.25 4.32 -1.72
N GLU A 43 5.92 4.39 -1.70
CA GLU A 43 5.12 4.54 -0.47
C GLU A 43 5.42 3.42 0.55
N LEU A 44 5.40 2.15 0.11
CA LEU A 44 5.72 1.00 0.97
C LEU A 44 7.15 1.05 1.47
N THR A 45 8.11 1.51 0.66
CA THR A 45 9.50 1.67 1.09
C THR A 45 9.61 2.70 2.21
N LEU A 46 8.89 3.82 2.12
CA LEU A 46 8.82 4.82 3.18
C LEU A 46 8.21 4.26 4.47
N TYR A 47 7.10 3.51 4.37
CA TYR A 47 6.50 2.85 5.54
C TYR A 47 7.44 1.84 6.19
N ILE A 48 8.20 1.05 5.41
CA ILE A 48 9.18 0.11 5.96
C ILE A 48 10.27 0.86 6.75
N LEU A 49 10.72 2.01 6.25
CA LEU A 49 11.72 2.83 6.95
C LEU A 49 11.17 3.44 8.25
N GLU A 50 9.89 3.84 8.26
CA GLU A 50 9.20 4.32 9.46
C GLU A 50 9.03 3.22 10.50
N LEU A 51 8.47 2.07 10.11
CA LEU A 51 8.32 0.89 10.97
C LEU A 51 9.65 0.42 11.54
N LYS A 52 10.73 0.48 10.74
CA LYS A 52 12.08 0.16 11.24
C LYS A 52 12.52 1.09 12.36
N LYS A 53 12.26 2.39 12.25
CA LYS A 53 12.60 3.37 13.30
C LYS A 53 11.81 3.09 14.58
N GLU A 54 10.50 2.84 14.46
CA GLU A 54 9.65 2.50 15.60
C GLU A 54 10.12 1.23 16.31
N ILE A 55 10.45 0.18 15.55
CA ILE A 55 10.99 -1.07 16.09
C ILE A 55 12.32 -0.82 16.82
N ASP A 56 13.20 -0.01 16.24
CA ASP A 56 14.50 0.31 16.85
C ASP A 56 14.30 1.09 18.17
N THR A 57 13.35 2.04 18.23
CA THR A 57 12.96 2.74 19.48
C THR A 57 12.39 1.79 20.53
N LEU A 58 11.43 0.94 20.18
CA LEU A 58 10.85 -0.04 21.12
C LEU A 58 11.90 -1.01 21.66
N ARG A 59 12.90 -1.38 20.85
CA ARG A 59 14.01 -2.23 21.28
C ARG A 59 14.96 -1.53 22.25
N GLU A 60 15.10 -0.21 22.16
CA GLU A 60 15.86 0.57 23.14
C GLU A 60 15.10 0.63 24.46
N GLU A 61 13.80 0.92 24.44
CA GLU A 61 12.95 0.97 25.64
C GLU A 61 12.90 -0.35 26.43
N ILE A 62 12.99 -1.50 25.75
CA ILE A 62 12.98 -2.83 26.40
C ILE A 62 14.35 -3.17 27.03
N LYS A 63 15.44 -2.53 26.60
CA LYS A 63 16.80 -2.83 27.10
C LYS A 63 17.14 -2.11 28.40
N ASP A 64 16.46 -1.01 28.69
CA ASP A 64 16.58 -0.22 29.93
C ASP A 64 15.64 -0.73 31.04
#